data_AF-A0A7Y5LZ69-F1
#
_entry.id   AF-A0A7Y5LZ69-F1
#
_cell.length_a   1.000
_cell.length_b   1.000
_cell.length_c   1.000
_cell.angle_alpha   90.00
_cell.angle_beta   90.00
_cell.angle_gamma   90.00
#
_symmetry.space_group_name_H-M   'P 1'
#
loop_
_entity.id
_entity.type
_entity.pdbx_description
1 polymer ?
#
loop_
_entity_poly.entity_id
_entity_poly.type
_entity_poly.pdbx_seq_one_letter_code
_entity_poly.pdbx_strand_id
1 'polypeptide(L)'
;MRRPSPRGFTLIEVLVGALVLGIFISFVYGAVVSAFNVRGVVQATTSAMTGGTVAVEVVARDLENAFLVPLKGADAFKAVDEGGDRSRIDFLTTLDSRGQQEIARRMLRSDVTETGYRLRQGDRGWTLFRREQFGVDDKPLEGGDYYKVLAGVKEFRLDFFEKDPSEEGGDEEKDALREWDAKEKRKLPRSVKITLAIEGFSTDPARSDELVEYRFTRWVVLPGAFDTEKEKEAAGGNPPGN
;
A
#
# COMPACT_ATOMS: atom_id res chain seq x y z
N MET A 1 -65.63 55.42 10.17
CA MET A 1 -64.32 54.72 10.14
C MET A 1 -64.18 54.00 8.80
N ARG A 2 -63.40 54.52 7.85
CA ARG A 2 -63.11 53.84 6.57
C ARG A 2 -61.88 52.96 6.76
N ARG A 3 -62.02 51.64 6.62
CA ARG A 3 -60.88 50.72 6.51
C ARG A 3 -60.24 50.95 5.13
N PRO A 4 -58.93 51.19 5.03
CA PRO A 4 -58.27 51.29 3.74
C PRO A 4 -58.38 49.93 3.02
N SER A 5 -58.80 49.97 1.75
CA SER A 5 -58.84 48.79 0.89
C SER A 5 -57.41 48.31 0.60
N PRO A 6 -57.11 46.99 0.72
CA PRO A 6 -55.79 46.48 0.40
C PRO A 6 -55.47 46.73 -1.07
N ARG A 7 -54.35 47.42 -1.33
CA ARG A 7 -53.81 47.61 -2.69
C ARG A 7 -53.26 46.26 -3.16
N GLY A 8 -53.72 45.78 -4.31
CA GLY A 8 -53.19 44.57 -4.94
C GLY A 8 -51.74 44.78 -5.42
N PHE A 9 -51.01 43.67 -5.57
CA PHE A 9 -49.65 43.67 -6.11
C PHE A 9 -49.62 44.23 -7.54
N THR A 10 -48.58 45.00 -7.83
CA THR A 10 -48.36 45.49 -9.21
C THR A 10 -47.72 44.38 -10.06
N LEU A 11 -48.01 44.36 -11.36
CA LEU A 11 -47.43 43.39 -12.29
C LEU A 11 -45.88 43.42 -12.27
N ILE A 12 -45.33 44.63 -12.10
CA ILE A 12 -43.88 44.83 -11.98
C ILE A 12 -43.30 44.22 -10.70
N GLU A 13 -44.02 44.27 -9.58
CA GLU A 13 -43.58 43.70 -8.31
C GLU A 13 -43.58 42.17 -8.35
N VAL A 14 -44.56 41.56 -9.02
CA VAL A 14 -44.57 40.11 -9.27
C VAL A 14 -43.41 39.70 -10.19
N LEU A 15 -43.14 40.47 -11.25
CA LEU A 15 -42.03 40.22 -12.16
C LEU A 15 -40.66 40.36 -11.46
N VAL A 16 -40.48 41.39 -10.65
CA VAL A 16 -39.24 41.60 -9.88
C VAL A 16 -39.09 40.50 -8.83
N GLY A 17 -40.17 40.12 -8.13
CA GLY A 17 -40.15 39.01 -7.18
C GLY A 17 -39.76 37.69 -7.83
N ALA A 18 -40.33 37.39 -9.00
CA ALA A 18 -39.98 36.20 -9.77
C ALA A 18 -38.53 36.22 -10.27
N LEU A 19 -38.02 37.40 -10.70
CA LEU A 19 -36.64 37.57 -11.11
C LEU A 19 -35.66 37.31 -9.96
N VAL A 20 -35.90 37.94 -8.79
CA VAL A 20 -35.06 37.76 -7.60
C VAL A 20 -35.11 36.31 -7.12
N LEU A 21 -36.29 35.69 -7.13
CA LEU A 21 -36.44 34.28 -6.78
C LEU A 21 -35.69 33.37 -7.75
N GLY A 22 -35.75 33.64 -9.06
CA GLY A 22 -35.01 32.87 -10.07
C GLY A 22 -33.50 32.96 -9.89
N ILE A 23 -32.98 34.16 -9.61
CA ILE A 23 -31.56 34.39 -9.29
C ILE A 23 -31.19 33.61 -8.02
N PHE A 24 -32.00 33.70 -6.97
CA PHE A 24 -31.76 32.99 -5.71
C PHE A 24 -31.72 31.47 -5.90
N ILE A 25 -32.70 30.90 -6.61
CA ILE A 25 -32.74 29.47 -6.91
C ILE A 25 -31.51 29.05 -7.73
N SER A 26 -31.08 29.87 -8.68
CA SER A 26 -29.89 29.60 -9.50
C SER A 26 -28.61 29.56 -8.67
N PHE A 27 -28.46 30.48 -7.70
CA PHE A 27 -27.33 30.47 -6.77
C PHE A 27 -27.33 29.23 -5.87
N VAL A 28 -28.49 28.88 -5.30
CA VAL A 28 -28.63 27.69 -4.45
C VAL A 28 -28.32 26.43 -5.24
N TYR A 29 -28.87 26.32 -6.45
CA TYR A 29 -28.61 25.18 -7.33
C TYR A 29 -27.13 25.08 -7.72
N GLY A 30 -26.49 26.20 -8.09
CA GLY A 30 -25.07 26.26 -8.40
C GLY A 30 -24.19 25.82 -7.23
N ALA A 31 -24.52 26.25 -6.00
CA ALA A 31 -23.81 25.82 -4.80
C ALA A 31 -23.94 24.31 -4.56
N VAL A 32 -25.12 23.74 -4.76
CA VAL A 32 -25.37 22.30 -4.60
C VAL A 32 -24.59 21.48 -5.63
N VAL A 33 -24.63 21.87 -6.91
CA VAL A 33 -23.88 21.18 -7.97
C VAL A 33 -22.37 21.28 -7.72
N SER A 34 -21.89 22.45 -7.30
CA SER A 34 -20.48 22.65 -6.92
C SER A 34 -20.06 21.71 -5.79
N ALA A 35 -20.88 21.59 -4.74
CA ALA A 35 -20.60 20.69 -3.61
C ALA A 35 -20.52 19.21 -4.03
N PHE A 36 -21.38 18.76 -4.95
CA PHE A 36 -21.33 17.39 -5.47
C PHE A 36 -20.06 17.13 -6.30
N ASN A 37 -19.64 18.07 -7.13
CA ASN A 37 -18.43 17.93 -7.95
C ASN A 37 -17.15 17.89 -7.09
N VAL A 38 -17.06 18.76 -6.07
CA VAL A 38 -15.92 18.77 -5.13
C VAL A 38 -15.82 17.44 -4.37
N ARG A 39 -16.96 16.87 -3.95
CA ARG A 39 -16.97 15.59 -3.21
C ARG A 39 -16.36 14.45 -4.02
N GLY A 40 -16.64 14.36 -5.32
CA GLY A 40 -16.13 13.29 -6.18
C GLY A 40 -14.60 13.29 -6.28
N VAL A 41 -14.02 14.47 -6.50
CA VAL A 41 -12.56 14.64 -6.58
C VAL A 41 -11.90 14.36 -5.24
N VAL A 42 -12.40 14.96 -4.14
CA VAL A 42 -11.87 14.74 -2.79
C VAL A 42 -11.91 13.25 -2.42
N GLN A 43 -13.02 12.56 -2.70
CA GLN A 43 -13.13 11.13 -2.40
C GLN A 43 -12.13 10.29 -3.22
N ALA A 44 -11.91 10.61 -4.50
CA ALA A 44 -10.95 9.91 -5.33
C ALA A 44 -9.50 10.11 -4.84
N THR A 45 -9.12 11.35 -4.53
CA THR A 45 -7.78 11.69 -4.02
C THR A 45 -7.51 11.07 -2.65
N THR A 46 -8.45 11.17 -1.71
CA THR A 46 -8.32 10.53 -0.39
C THR A 46 -8.22 9.00 -0.54
N SER A 47 -8.98 8.40 -1.45
CA SER A 47 -8.91 6.95 -1.70
C SER A 47 -7.54 6.52 -2.23
N ALA A 48 -6.94 7.30 -3.13
CA ALA A 48 -5.59 7.05 -3.63
C ALA A 48 -4.56 7.15 -2.50
N MET A 49 -4.54 8.26 -1.75
CA MET A 49 -3.58 8.46 -0.66
C MET A 49 -3.68 7.38 0.43
N THR A 50 -4.89 7.16 0.96
CA THR A 50 -5.11 6.13 1.99
C THR A 50 -4.81 4.73 1.44
N GLY A 51 -5.21 4.44 0.20
CA GLY A 51 -4.95 3.15 -0.45
C GLY A 51 -3.47 2.87 -0.61
N GLY A 52 -2.68 3.85 -1.05
CA GLY A 52 -1.23 3.75 -1.18
C GLY A 52 -0.53 3.49 0.15
N THR A 53 -0.86 4.27 1.19
CA THR A 53 -0.31 4.07 2.54
C THR A 53 -0.65 2.69 3.09
N VAL A 54 -1.92 2.27 3.00
CA VAL A 54 -2.35 0.95 3.50
C VAL A 54 -1.68 -0.19 2.72
N ALA A 55 -1.53 -0.05 1.40
CA ALA A 55 -0.88 -1.07 0.58
C ALA A 55 0.58 -1.28 0.96
N VAL A 56 1.35 -0.19 1.14
CA VAL A 56 2.74 -0.27 1.61
C VAL A 56 2.83 -0.86 3.00
N GLU A 57 1.94 -0.46 3.92
CA GLU A 57 1.91 -0.99 5.29
C GLU A 57 1.61 -2.50 5.32
N VAL A 58 0.69 -2.97 4.47
CA VAL A 58 0.39 -4.40 4.33
C VAL A 58 1.61 -5.20 3.88
N VAL A 59 2.33 -4.72 2.87
CA VAL A 59 3.58 -5.36 2.39
C VAL A 59 4.65 -5.31 3.48
N ALA A 60 4.82 -4.15 4.12
CA ALA A 60 5.82 -3.93 5.15
C ALA A 60 5.59 -4.86 6.35
N ARG A 61 4.36 -4.96 6.84
CA ARG A 61 4.01 -5.80 7.98
C ARG A 61 4.29 -7.28 7.72
N ASP A 62 4.01 -7.79 6.52
CA ASP A 62 4.35 -9.18 6.19
C ASP A 62 5.88 -9.37 6.17
N LEU A 63 6.62 -8.44 5.56
CA LEU A 63 8.09 -8.48 5.49
C LEU A 63 8.78 -8.34 6.86
N GLU A 64 8.23 -7.52 7.75
CA GLU A 64 8.68 -7.39 9.14
C GLU A 64 8.54 -8.71 9.92
N ASN A 65 7.65 -9.59 9.47
CA ASN A 65 7.44 -10.93 10.05
C ASN A 65 8.00 -12.04 9.14
N ALA A 66 8.82 -11.68 8.15
CA ALA A 66 9.45 -12.64 7.27
C ALA A 66 10.52 -13.43 8.01
N PHE A 67 10.62 -14.73 7.71
CA PHE A 67 11.62 -15.59 8.32
C PHE A 67 12.12 -16.65 7.34
N LEU A 68 13.32 -17.15 7.60
CA LEU A 68 13.89 -18.26 6.83
C LEU A 68 13.75 -19.56 7.61
N VAL A 69 13.29 -20.59 6.91
CA VAL A 69 13.33 -21.98 7.36
C VAL A 69 14.08 -22.78 6.32
N PRO A 70 15.07 -23.60 6.73
CA PRO A 70 15.73 -24.53 5.82
C PRO A 70 14.77 -25.69 5.47
N LEU A 71 13.87 -25.46 4.52
CA LEU A 71 12.91 -26.46 4.02
C LEU A 71 13.55 -27.29 2.92
N LYS A 72 14.22 -28.42 3.21
CA LYS A 72 14.74 -29.39 2.22
C LYS A 72 15.28 -28.78 0.88
N GLY A 73 15.97 -27.63 0.93
CA GLY A 73 16.52 -26.95 -0.25
C GLY A 73 15.59 -25.96 -1.01
N ALA A 74 14.44 -25.60 -0.44
CA ALA A 74 13.52 -24.55 -0.86
C ALA A 74 13.58 -23.42 0.17
N ASP A 75 14.58 -22.54 0.07
CA ASP A 75 14.61 -21.35 0.89
C ASP A 75 13.48 -20.41 0.44
N ALA A 76 12.52 -20.22 1.34
CA ALA A 76 11.27 -19.55 1.06
C ALA A 76 11.41 -18.03 1.24
N PHE A 77 12.33 -17.44 0.49
CA PHE A 77 12.44 -16.00 0.28
C PHE A 77 13.10 -15.73 -1.07
N LYS A 78 12.31 -15.32 -2.05
CA LYS A 78 12.77 -15.02 -3.39
C LYS A 78 12.08 -13.78 -3.94
N ALA A 79 12.87 -12.86 -4.46
CA ALA A 79 12.40 -11.66 -5.14
C ALA A 79 13.09 -11.50 -6.49
N VAL A 80 12.31 -11.10 -7.49
CA VAL A 80 12.76 -10.88 -8.87
C VAL A 80 12.15 -9.59 -9.41
N ASP A 81 12.85 -8.93 -10.33
CA ASP A 81 12.28 -7.82 -11.09
C ASP A 81 11.62 -8.37 -12.36
N GLU A 82 10.29 -8.28 -12.47
CA GLU A 82 9.54 -8.66 -13.67
C GLU A 82 9.62 -7.57 -14.77
N GLY A 83 10.49 -6.58 -14.59
CA GLY A 83 10.83 -5.50 -15.52
C GLY A 83 9.86 -4.34 -15.45
N GLY A 84 10.35 -3.12 -15.71
CA GLY A 84 9.54 -1.89 -15.68
C GLY A 84 9.10 -1.50 -14.26
N ASP A 85 9.97 -1.71 -13.27
CA ASP A 85 9.73 -1.44 -11.85
C ASP A 85 8.54 -2.23 -11.28
N ARG A 86 8.48 -3.52 -11.64
CA ARG A 86 7.44 -4.46 -11.20
C ARG A 86 8.13 -5.63 -10.51
N SER A 87 8.41 -5.47 -9.23
CA SER A 87 8.96 -6.53 -8.41
C SER A 87 7.91 -7.61 -8.12
N ARG A 88 8.38 -8.86 -8.08
CA ARG A 88 7.67 -9.98 -7.47
C ARG A 88 8.49 -10.48 -6.30
N ILE A 89 7.82 -10.81 -5.20
CA ILE A 89 8.44 -11.42 -4.03
C ILE A 89 7.56 -12.54 -3.49
N ASP A 90 8.16 -13.62 -3.02
CA ASP A 90 7.51 -14.77 -2.37
C ASP A 90 8.35 -15.17 -1.14
N PHE A 91 7.71 -15.32 0.01
CA PHE A 91 8.37 -15.61 1.28
C PHE A 91 7.43 -16.21 2.34
N LEU A 92 7.99 -16.69 3.46
CA LEU A 92 7.19 -17.10 4.64
C LEU A 92 7.05 -15.97 5.64
N THR A 93 5.86 -15.84 6.23
CA THR A 93 5.59 -14.90 7.31
C THR A 93 4.89 -15.60 8.48
N THR A 94 5.13 -15.12 9.71
CA THR A 94 4.49 -15.62 10.93
C THR A 94 3.16 -14.91 11.23
N LEU A 95 2.55 -14.30 10.22
CA LEU A 95 1.23 -13.69 10.35
C LEU A 95 0.14 -14.70 10.01
N ASP A 96 -0.92 -14.67 10.81
CA ASP A 96 -2.12 -15.47 10.62
C ASP A 96 -2.67 -15.35 9.19
N SER A 97 -3.05 -16.48 8.61
CA SER A 97 -3.76 -16.49 7.33
C SER A 97 -5.02 -15.62 7.38
N ARG A 98 -5.26 -14.87 6.30
CA ARG A 98 -6.50 -14.11 6.10
C ARG A 98 -7.66 -15.06 5.89
N GLY A 99 -7.45 -16.10 5.08
CA GLY A 99 -8.39 -17.19 4.86
C GLY A 99 -8.47 -18.12 6.07
N GLN A 100 -9.63 -18.76 6.25
CA GLN A 100 -9.77 -19.89 7.15
C GLN A 100 -9.94 -21.17 6.34
N GLN A 101 -9.36 -22.26 6.82
CA GLN A 101 -9.53 -23.58 6.23
C GLN A 101 -10.20 -24.52 7.23
N GLU A 102 -11.10 -25.37 6.74
CA GLU A 102 -11.71 -26.40 7.58
C GLU A 102 -10.74 -27.58 7.75
N ILE A 103 -10.31 -27.80 8.98
CA ILE A 103 -9.44 -28.92 9.36
C ILE A 103 -10.06 -29.61 10.56
N ALA A 104 -10.29 -30.92 10.46
CA ALA A 104 -10.90 -31.72 11.53
C ALA A 104 -12.20 -31.11 12.10
N ARG A 105 -13.07 -30.60 11.22
CA ARG A 105 -14.35 -29.93 11.54
C ARG A 105 -14.20 -28.62 12.33
N ARG A 106 -13.06 -27.94 12.21
CA ARG A 106 -12.81 -26.62 12.79
C ARG A 106 -12.29 -25.67 11.72
N MET A 107 -12.77 -24.42 11.74
CA MET A 107 -12.22 -23.35 10.91
C MET A 107 -10.96 -22.82 11.59
N LEU A 108 -9.80 -23.05 10.98
CA LEU A 108 -8.51 -22.63 11.51
C LEU A 108 -7.88 -21.56 10.62
N ARG A 109 -7.05 -20.73 11.24
CA ARG A 109 -6.05 -19.91 10.55
C ARG A 109 -4.69 -20.57 10.71
N SER A 110 -3.80 -20.33 9.76
CA SER A 110 -2.43 -20.78 9.87
C SER A 110 -1.59 -19.69 10.49
N ASP A 111 -0.85 -19.99 11.56
CA ASP A 111 0.07 -19.05 12.23
C ASP A 111 1.35 -18.80 11.41
N VAL A 112 1.57 -19.62 10.38
CA VAL A 112 2.64 -19.46 9.39
C VAL A 112 2.01 -19.53 8.01
N THR A 113 2.32 -18.56 7.16
CA THR A 113 1.79 -18.50 5.81
C THR A 113 2.86 -18.27 4.78
N GLU A 114 2.71 -18.94 3.65
CA GLU A 114 3.40 -18.55 2.42
C GLU A 114 2.71 -17.32 1.85
N THR A 115 3.46 -16.26 1.65
CA THR A 115 2.97 -14.98 1.17
C THR A 115 3.77 -14.54 -0.03
N GLY A 116 3.14 -13.82 -0.95
CA GLY A 116 3.85 -13.17 -2.03
C GLY A 116 3.16 -11.90 -2.51
N TYR A 117 3.89 -11.08 -3.25
CA TYR A 117 3.38 -9.84 -3.84
C TYR A 117 3.82 -9.74 -5.28
N ARG A 118 2.89 -9.32 -6.14
CA ARG A 118 3.18 -9.01 -7.55
C ARG A 118 2.11 -8.13 -8.16
N LEU A 119 2.48 -7.45 -9.24
CA LEU A 119 1.52 -6.76 -10.09
C LEU A 119 0.92 -7.72 -11.11
N ARG A 120 -0.40 -7.62 -11.31
CA ARG A 120 -1.11 -8.31 -12.41
C ARG A 120 -2.00 -7.32 -13.13
N GLN A 121 -2.30 -7.60 -14.40
CA GLN A 121 -3.30 -6.84 -15.14
C GLN A 121 -4.66 -6.96 -14.46
N GLY A 122 -5.30 -5.81 -14.25
CA GLY A 122 -6.61 -5.68 -13.66
C GLY A 122 -7.50 -4.72 -14.45
N ASP A 123 -8.60 -4.32 -13.84
CA ASP A 123 -9.62 -3.46 -14.43
C ASP A 123 -9.17 -2.01 -14.65
N ARG A 124 -8.20 -1.54 -13.86
CA ARG A 124 -7.66 -0.17 -13.91
C ARG A 124 -6.14 -0.16 -14.18
N GLY A 125 -5.68 -1.03 -15.07
CA GLY A 125 -4.25 -1.24 -15.34
C GLY A 125 -3.63 -2.21 -14.33
N TRP A 126 -2.40 -1.96 -13.88
CA TRP A 126 -1.75 -2.86 -12.93
C TRP A 126 -2.40 -2.79 -11.55
N THR A 127 -2.53 -3.97 -10.96
CA THR A 127 -3.12 -4.16 -9.63
C THR A 127 -2.15 -4.97 -8.79
N LEU A 128 -1.83 -4.48 -7.60
CA LEU A 128 -1.05 -5.21 -6.60
C LEU A 128 -1.92 -6.29 -5.98
N PHE A 129 -1.44 -7.52 -6.08
CA PHE A 129 -2.04 -8.67 -5.43
C PHE A 129 -1.11 -9.23 -4.38
N ARG A 130 -1.69 -9.65 -3.26
CA ARG A 130 -1.06 -10.48 -2.24
C ARG A 130 -1.44 -11.94 -2.48
N ARG A 131 -0.46 -12.80 -2.73
CA ARG A 131 -0.59 -14.26 -2.69
C ARG A 131 -0.57 -14.72 -1.23
N GLU A 132 -1.43 -15.66 -0.87
CA GLU A 132 -1.39 -16.34 0.43
C GLU A 132 -1.69 -17.83 0.23
N GLN A 133 -0.93 -18.70 0.87
CA GLN A 133 -1.28 -20.11 1.02
C GLN A 133 -1.35 -20.48 2.50
N PHE A 134 -2.33 -21.30 2.84
CA PHE A 134 -2.52 -21.81 4.20
C PHE A 134 -1.41 -22.82 4.52
N GLY A 135 -0.67 -22.57 5.60
CA GLY A 135 0.43 -23.42 6.04
C GLY A 135 1.67 -23.26 5.17
N VAL A 136 2.56 -24.25 5.29
CA VAL A 136 3.80 -24.35 4.51
C VAL A 136 3.84 -25.73 3.86
N ASP A 137 4.02 -25.77 2.54
CA ASP A 137 4.16 -27.00 1.77
C ASP A 137 5.59 -27.17 1.21
N ASP A 138 5.77 -28.17 0.33
CA ASP A 138 7.08 -28.48 -0.27
C ASP A 138 7.49 -27.49 -1.40
N LYS A 139 6.59 -26.56 -1.79
CA LYS A 139 6.75 -25.59 -2.87
C LYS A 139 6.31 -24.17 -2.43
N PRO A 140 7.02 -23.57 -1.45
CA PRO A 140 6.54 -22.36 -0.77
C PRO A 140 6.47 -21.08 -1.61
N LEU A 141 6.93 -21.13 -2.86
CA LEU A 141 6.94 -20.00 -3.81
C LEU A 141 5.83 -20.12 -4.88
N GLU A 142 5.00 -21.16 -4.83
CA GLU A 142 3.96 -21.48 -5.82
C GLU A 142 2.59 -21.62 -5.15
N GLY A 143 1.52 -21.68 -5.95
CA GLY A 143 0.17 -21.92 -5.42
C GLY A 143 -0.47 -20.71 -4.71
N GLY A 144 -1.38 -21.00 -3.78
CA GLY A 144 -2.11 -20.01 -2.99
C GLY A 144 -3.18 -19.21 -3.73
N ASP A 145 -3.90 -18.41 -2.95
CA ASP A 145 -4.95 -17.49 -3.39
C ASP A 145 -4.42 -16.07 -3.53
N TYR A 146 -4.94 -15.33 -4.51
CA TYR A 146 -4.55 -13.94 -4.76
C TYR A 146 -5.64 -12.96 -4.30
N TYR A 147 -5.28 -12.10 -3.36
CA TYR A 147 -6.13 -11.05 -2.82
C TYR A 147 -5.73 -9.70 -3.39
N LYS A 148 -6.69 -8.96 -3.94
CA LYS A 148 -6.47 -7.60 -4.44
C LYS A 148 -6.08 -6.69 -3.26
N VAL A 149 -4.93 -6.04 -3.35
CA VAL A 149 -4.45 -5.05 -2.35
C VAL A 149 -4.78 -3.65 -2.83
N LEU A 150 -4.33 -3.28 -4.03
CA LEU A 150 -4.54 -1.94 -4.59
C LEU A 150 -4.57 -2.00 -6.12
N ALA A 151 -5.56 -1.35 -6.74
CA ALA A 151 -5.66 -1.19 -8.19
C ALA A 151 -5.09 0.17 -8.63
N GLY A 152 -4.70 0.29 -9.90
CA GLY A 152 -4.17 1.55 -10.46
C GLY A 152 -2.72 1.82 -10.04
N VAL A 153 -1.94 0.76 -9.81
CA VAL A 153 -0.53 0.85 -9.45
C VAL A 153 0.28 1.12 -10.72
N LYS A 154 1.22 2.06 -10.65
CA LYS A 154 2.18 2.35 -11.73
C LYS A 154 3.50 1.65 -11.48
N GLU A 155 3.93 1.65 -10.23
CA GLU A 155 5.21 1.11 -9.79
C GLU A 155 5.01 0.30 -8.52
N PHE A 156 5.58 -0.90 -8.46
CA PHE A 156 5.76 -1.64 -7.22
C PHE A 156 7.16 -2.23 -7.26
N ARG A 157 8.05 -1.63 -6.49
CA ARG A 157 9.48 -1.85 -6.58
C ARG A 157 10.06 -2.15 -5.21
N LEU A 158 10.91 -3.16 -5.19
CA LEU A 158 11.61 -3.61 -4.00
C LEU A 158 13.11 -3.49 -4.26
N ASP A 159 13.76 -2.68 -3.42
CA ASP A 159 15.21 -2.53 -3.41
C ASP A 159 15.74 -3.20 -2.13
N PHE A 160 16.65 -4.15 -2.28
CA PHE A 160 17.19 -5.00 -1.22
C PHE A 160 18.60 -4.57 -0.84
N PHE A 161 18.91 -4.59 0.46
CA PHE A 161 20.20 -4.12 0.97
C PHE A 161 20.84 -5.15 1.90
N GLU A 162 22.14 -5.38 1.72
CA GLU A 162 22.91 -6.27 2.60
C GLU A 162 23.37 -5.60 3.90
N LYS A 163 23.55 -4.28 3.86
CA LYS A 163 23.94 -3.40 4.96
C LYS A 163 22.96 -2.23 5.01
N ASP A 164 22.83 -1.55 6.13
CA ASP A 164 22.01 -0.35 6.20
C ASP A 164 22.69 0.77 5.39
N PRO A 165 22.05 1.34 4.35
CA PRO A 165 22.66 2.37 3.51
C PRO A 165 22.85 3.72 4.23
N SER A 166 22.30 3.89 5.44
CA SER A 166 22.58 5.04 6.30
C SER A 166 23.88 4.92 7.09
N GLU A 167 24.53 3.75 7.09
CA GLU A 167 25.85 3.56 7.72
C GLU A 167 26.97 4.28 6.95
N GLU A 168 28.10 4.53 7.62
CA GLU A 168 29.24 5.22 7.03
C GLU A 168 29.78 4.46 5.80
N GLY A 169 29.80 5.13 4.64
CA GLY A 169 30.16 4.51 3.36
C GLY A 169 29.03 3.73 2.68
N GLY A 170 27.78 3.86 3.14
CA GLY A 170 26.58 3.42 2.43
C GLY A 170 26.20 4.36 1.28
N ASP A 171 25.72 3.80 0.18
CA ASP A 171 25.19 4.52 -0.97
C ASP A 171 23.92 3.82 -1.43
N GLU A 172 22.76 4.45 -1.23
CA GLU A 172 21.46 3.84 -1.51
C GLU A 172 21.33 3.36 -2.96
N GLU A 173 21.85 4.13 -3.92
CA GLU A 173 21.70 3.82 -5.34
C GLU A 173 22.65 2.69 -5.76
N LYS A 174 23.88 2.68 -5.22
CA LYS A 174 24.88 1.65 -5.56
C LYS A 174 24.69 0.34 -4.81
N ASP A 175 24.19 0.40 -3.58
CA ASP A 175 24.02 -0.76 -2.71
C ASP A 175 22.65 -1.45 -2.92
N ALA A 176 21.72 -0.83 -3.66
CA ALA A 176 20.41 -1.39 -3.95
C ALA A 176 20.50 -2.58 -4.93
N LEU A 177 20.05 -3.74 -4.46
CA LEU A 177 19.84 -4.93 -5.30
C LEU A 177 18.37 -5.02 -5.69
N ARG A 178 18.09 -5.35 -6.96
CA ARG A 178 16.71 -5.48 -7.49
C ARG A 178 16.10 -6.86 -7.29
N GLU A 179 16.96 -7.82 -6.99
CA GLU A 179 16.61 -9.23 -6.84
C GLU A 179 17.26 -9.78 -5.58
N TRP A 180 16.61 -10.79 -5.01
CA TRP A 180 17.15 -11.49 -3.86
C TRP A 180 16.76 -12.97 -3.92
N ASP A 181 17.74 -13.85 -3.81
CA ASP A 181 17.50 -15.28 -3.67
C ASP A 181 18.18 -15.76 -2.37
N ALA A 182 17.37 -16.02 -1.34
CA ALA A 182 17.88 -16.50 -0.06
C ALA A 182 18.48 -17.91 -0.18
N LYS A 183 18.15 -18.67 -1.22
CA LYS A 183 18.76 -19.98 -1.48
C LYS A 183 20.23 -19.86 -1.86
N GLU A 184 20.55 -18.83 -2.63
CA GLU A 184 21.92 -18.54 -3.05
C GLU A 184 22.69 -17.83 -1.93
N LYS A 185 22.08 -16.82 -1.30
CA LYS A 185 22.73 -15.98 -0.29
C LYS A 185 22.76 -16.59 1.12
N ARG A 186 21.90 -17.58 1.39
CA ARG A 186 21.70 -18.24 2.71
C ARG A 186 21.38 -17.29 3.86
N LYS A 187 20.83 -16.11 3.55
CA LYS A 187 20.42 -15.09 4.52
C LYS A 187 19.27 -14.25 3.96
N LEU A 188 18.52 -13.62 4.86
CA LEU A 188 17.60 -12.55 4.50
C LEU A 188 18.39 -11.28 4.14
N PRO A 189 17.82 -10.38 3.32
CA PRO A 189 18.34 -9.03 3.21
C PRO A 189 18.30 -8.36 4.59
N ARG A 190 19.24 -7.45 4.87
CA ARG A 190 19.20 -6.65 6.10
C ARG A 190 17.95 -5.78 6.10
N SER A 191 17.71 -5.11 4.99
CA SER A 191 16.56 -4.24 4.81
C SER A 191 16.02 -4.26 3.39
N VAL A 192 14.76 -3.88 3.26
CA VAL A 192 14.05 -3.72 1.99
C VAL A 192 13.43 -2.33 1.95
N LYS A 193 13.67 -1.60 0.88
CA LYS A 193 12.94 -0.37 0.55
C LYS A 193 11.81 -0.72 -0.40
N ILE A 194 10.60 -0.51 0.07
CA ILE A 194 9.37 -0.64 -0.72
C ILE A 194 9.12 0.71 -1.37
N THR A 195 8.92 0.74 -2.68
CA THR A 195 8.45 1.91 -3.42
C THR A 195 7.20 1.56 -4.20
N LEU A 196 6.13 2.31 -3.94
CA LEU A 196 4.83 2.15 -4.59
C LEU A 196 4.44 3.50 -5.21
N ALA A 197 4.14 3.51 -6.50
CA ALA A 197 3.58 4.68 -7.16
C ALA A 197 2.18 4.39 -7.69
N ILE A 198 1.26 5.33 -7.49
CA ILE A 198 -0.11 5.27 -8.00
C ILE A 198 -0.47 6.61 -8.63
N GLU A 199 -1.46 6.60 -9.51
CA GLU A 199 -2.00 7.82 -10.12
C GLU A 199 -3.29 8.23 -9.39
N GLY A 200 -3.44 9.51 -9.10
CA GLY A 200 -4.64 10.06 -8.49
C GLY A 200 -4.82 11.54 -8.83
N PHE A 201 -5.99 12.10 -8.54
CA PHE A 201 -6.23 13.53 -8.75
C PHE A 201 -5.47 14.38 -7.72
N SER A 202 -4.94 15.52 -8.15
CA SER A 202 -4.22 16.46 -7.30
C SER A 202 -5.04 16.90 -6.08
N THR A 203 -4.37 17.05 -4.93
CA THR A 203 -4.95 17.66 -3.73
C THR A 203 -5.00 19.19 -3.82
N ASP A 204 -4.32 19.79 -4.79
CA ASP A 204 -4.33 21.24 -5.00
C ASP A 204 -5.68 21.65 -5.59
N PRO A 205 -6.48 22.49 -4.89
CA PRO A 205 -7.79 22.92 -5.39
C PRO A 205 -7.72 23.60 -6.76
N ALA A 206 -6.58 24.23 -7.10
CA ALA A 206 -6.40 24.90 -8.39
C ALA A 206 -6.14 23.92 -9.55
N ARG A 207 -5.77 22.66 -9.24
CA ARG A 207 -5.39 21.62 -10.22
C ARG A 207 -6.10 20.30 -9.95
N SER A 208 -7.29 20.37 -9.35
CA SER A 208 -8.02 19.22 -8.83
C SER A 208 -8.46 18.21 -9.91
N ASP A 209 -8.44 18.61 -11.18
CA ASP A 209 -8.70 17.79 -12.36
C ASP A 209 -7.42 17.17 -12.97
N GLU A 210 -6.24 17.57 -12.51
CA GLU A 210 -4.95 17.05 -12.96
C GLU A 210 -4.64 15.70 -12.28
N LEU A 211 -4.21 14.73 -13.07
CA LEU A 211 -3.70 13.45 -12.58
C LEU A 211 -2.24 13.63 -12.19
N VAL A 212 -1.93 13.32 -10.93
CA VAL A 212 -0.60 13.38 -10.35
C VAL A 212 -0.18 12.00 -9.84
N GLU A 213 1.12 11.74 -9.86
CA GLU A 213 1.70 10.55 -9.28
C GLU A 213 1.90 10.73 -7.78
N TYR A 214 1.36 9.80 -6.99
CA TYR A 214 1.63 9.68 -5.57
C TYR A 214 2.62 8.54 -5.33
N ARG A 215 3.77 8.88 -4.76
CA ARG A 215 4.85 7.94 -4.44
C ARG A 215 4.93 7.71 -2.95
N PHE A 216 4.91 6.45 -2.56
CA PHE A 216 4.99 5.97 -1.18
C PHE A 216 6.23 5.12 -1.03
N THR A 217 7.02 5.44 -0.01
CA THR A 217 8.28 4.75 0.25
C THR A 217 8.33 4.30 1.71
N ARG A 218 8.71 3.06 1.95
CA ARG A 218 8.88 2.52 3.30
C ARG A 218 10.10 1.62 3.37
N TRP A 219 10.92 1.86 4.40
CA TRP A 219 12.02 0.98 4.77
C TRP A 219 11.57 -0.08 5.77
N VAL A 220 11.97 -1.32 5.55
CA VAL A 220 11.69 -2.46 6.42
C VAL A 220 13.01 -3.13 6.77
N VAL A 221 13.28 -3.33 8.05
CA VAL A 221 14.42 -4.13 8.54
C VAL A 221 13.90 -5.54 8.84
N LEU A 222 14.57 -6.58 8.34
CA LEU A 222 14.07 -7.95 8.47
C LEU A 222 14.58 -8.65 9.74
N PRO A 223 13.83 -9.62 10.32
CA PRO A 223 14.17 -10.27 11.59
C PRO A 223 15.49 -11.05 11.66
N GLY A 224 16.13 -11.36 10.51
CA GLY A 224 17.41 -12.09 10.44
C GLY A 224 18.63 -11.20 10.18
N ALA A 225 18.45 -9.89 10.23
CA ALA A 225 19.40 -8.89 9.79
C ALA A 225 20.52 -8.63 10.83
N PHE A 226 20.54 -9.32 11.97
CA PHE A 226 21.58 -9.17 12.99
C PHE A 226 22.69 -10.17 12.74
N ASP A 227 23.85 -9.66 12.33
CA ASP A 227 25.05 -10.44 12.10
C ASP A 227 25.67 -10.84 13.44
N THR A 228 25.37 -12.06 13.89
CA THR A 228 25.82 -12.56 15.21
C THR A 228 27.35 -12.62 15.36
N GLU A 229 28.14 -12.51 14.29
CA GLU A 229 29.60 -12.49 14.40
C GLU A 229 30.16 -11.14 14.86
N LYS A 230 29.63 -10.01 14.37
CA LYS A 230 30.04 -8.67 14.85
C LYS A 230 29.62 -8.42 16.29
N GLU A 231 28.47 -8.95 16.73
CA GLU A 231 28.07 -8.87 18.13
C GLU A 231 28.86 -9.81 19.04
N LYS A 232 29.34 -10.96 18.55
CA LYS A 232 30.28 -11.80 19.32
C LYS A 232 31.63 -11.14 19.52
N GLU A 233 32.12 -10.37 18.55
CA GLU A 233 33.32 -9.53 18.73
C GLU A 233 33.06 -8.36 19.69
N ALA A 234 31.90 -7.72 19.61
CA ALA A 234 31.52 -6.63 20.54
C ALA A 234 31.24 -7.13 21.98
N ALA A 235 30.74 -8.37 22.12
CA ALA A 235 30.50 -9.04 23.39
C ALA A 235 31.70 -9.85 23.91
N GLY A 236 32.82 -9.89 23.15
CA GLY A 236 34.07 -10.58 23.47
C GLY A 236 34.89 -9.94 24.60
N GLY A 237 34.30 -9.05 25.39
CA GLY A 237 34.83 -8.65 26.68
C GLY A 237 34.75 -9.82 27.65
N ASN A 238 35.88 -10.51 27.82
CA ASN A 238 36.07 -11.67 28.72
C ASN A 238 35.24 -11.51 30.01
N PRO A 239 34.33 -12.45 30.36
CA PRO A 239 33.60 -12.34 31.62
C PRO A 239 34.61 -12.33 32.78
N PRO A 240 34.41 -11.51 33.82
CA PRO A 240 35.28 -11.53 34.99
C PRO A 240 35.20 -12.93 35.61
N GLY A 241 36.32 -13.64 35.56
CA GLY A 241 36.43 -14.98 36.13
C GLY A 241 36.11 -14.96 37.62
N ASN A 242 35.30 -15.93 38.03
CA ASN A 242 35.18 -16.37 39.41
C ASN A 242 34.89 -17.87 39.43
#